data_AF-A0AB39UHB1-F1
#
_entry.id   AF-A0AB39UHB1-F1
#
_cell.length_a   1.000
_cell.length_b   1.000
_cell.length_c   1.000
_cell.angle_alpha   90.00
_cell.angle_beta   90.00
_cell.angle_gamma   90.00
#
_symmetry.space_group_name_H-M   'P 1'
#
loop_
_entity.id
_entity.type
_entity.pdbx_description
1 polymer ?
#
loop_
_entity_poly.entity_id
_entity_poly.type
_entity_poly.pdbx_seq_one_letter_code
_entity_poly.pdbx_strand_id
1 'polypeptide(L)'
;MSTLLDPPQPPTRNGSPETSYEAADSVNVSRMQQLVLVAMHRMLEYHPEPAEAWAIQREVEAHLQHPISGSTIRTRLNELVDKGLAVVADRDGQSSTGHRCARYALAEYEKAA
;
A
#
# COMPACT_ATOMS: atom_id res chain seq x y z
N MET A 1 -45.93 -5.88 -33.61
CA MET A 1 -44.93 -4.81 -33.75
C MET A 1 -44.02 -4.90 -32.53
N SER A 2 -42.88 -5.59 -32.65
CA SER A 2 -41.92 -5.74 -31.54
C SER A 2 -40.82 -4.70 -31.67
N THR A 3 -40.73 -3.81 -30.70
CA THR A 3 -39.61 -2.88 -30.53
C THR A 3 -38.38 -3.66 -30.06
N LEU A 4 -37.40 -3.83 -30.95
CA LEU A 4 -36.05 -4.27 -30.60
C LEU A 4 -35.41 -3.18 -29.73
N LEU A 5 -35.15 -3.49 -28.47
CA LEU A 5 -34.30 -2.68 -27.59
C LEU A 5 -32.85 -2.91 -28.04
N ASP A 6 -32.16 -1.83 -28.40
CA ASP A 6 -30.73 -1.87 -28.67
C ASP A 6 -29.97 -2.39 -27.43
N PRO A 7 -28.93 -3.23 -27.62
CA PRO A 7 -28.11 -3.68 -26.51
C PRO A 7 -27.39 -2.49 -25.85
N PRO A 8 -27.21 -2.51 -24.51
CA PRO A 8 -26.48 -1.45 -23.82
C PRO A 8 -25.07 -1.33 -24.39
N GLN A 9 -24.69 -0.12 -24.78
CA GLN A 9 -23.33 0.14 -25.26
C GLN A 9 -22.31 -0.27 -24.17
N PRO A 10 -21.23 -0.98 -24.53
CA PRO A 10 -20.16 -1.28 -23.58
C PRO A 10 -19.60 0.03 -23.04
N PRO A 11 -19.21 0.09 -21.75
CA PRO A 11 -18.71 1.31 -21.15
C PRO A 11 -17.52 1.83 -21.97
N THR A 12 -17.69 3.01 -22.54
CA THR A 12 -16.64 3.73 -23.25
C THR A 12 -15.43 3.82 -22.34
N ARG A 13 -14.30 3.23 -22.76
CA ARG A 13 -13.03 3.30 -22.05
C ARG A 13 -12.71 4.79 -21.84
N ASN A 14 -12.86 5.27 -20.60
CA ASN A 14 -12.63 6.67 -20.26
C ASN A 14 -11.14 6.96 -20.53
N GLY A 15 -10.87 7.61 -21.66
CA GLY A 15 -9.53 7.86 -22.18
C GLY A 15 -8.80 9.00 -21.48
N SER A 16 -9.08 9.25 -20.20
CA SER A 16 -8.38 10.26 -19.43
C SER A 16 -6.93 9.80 -19.20
N PRO A 17 -5.92 10.56 -19.65
CA PRO A 17 -4.50 10.20 -19.46
C PRO A 17 -4.13 10.12 -17.98
N GLU A 18 -4.78 10.94 -17.14
CA GLU A 18 -4.54 11.03 -15.70
C GLU A 18 -4.90 9.72 -14.97
N THR A 19 -6.06 9.12 -15.29
CA THR A 19 -6.47 7.83 -14.70
C THR A 19 -5.58 6.67 -15.18
N SER A 20 -4.94 6.80 -16.33
CA SER A 20 -4.03 5.77 -16.87
C SER A 20 -2.65 5.81 -16.20
N TYR A 21 -2.19 6.99 -15.77
CA TYR A 21 -0.91 7.16 -15.08
C TYR A 21 -0.99 6.74 -13.61
N GLU A 22 -2.04 7.17 -12.88
CA GLU A 22 -2.28 6.76 -11.50
C GLU A 22 -2.48 5.24 -11.36
N ALA A 23 -3.18 4.63 -12.32
CA ALA A 23 -3.33 3.19 -12.36
C ALA A 23 -2.00 2.48 -12.67
N ALA A 24 -1.20 2.98 -13.62
CA ALA A 24 0.07 2.37 -14.01
C ALA A 24 1.10 2.35 -12.88
N ASP A 25 1.14 3.37 -12.02
CA ASP A 25 2.11 3.42 -10.93
C ASP A 25 1.79 2.41 -9.81
N SER A 26 0.49 2.20 -9.55
CA SER A 26 0.02 1.12 -8.66
C SER A 26 0.26 -0.29 -9.22
N VAL A 27 0.38 -0.42 -10.54
CA VAL A 27 0.65 -1.69 -11.26
C VAL A 27 2.15 -2.03 -11.25
N ASN A 28 3.04 -1.05 -11.09
CA ASN A 28 4.48 -1.32 -10.94
C ASN A 28 4.80 -1.84 -9.53
N VAL A 29 4.57 -3.14 -9.33
CA VAL A 29 4.74 -3.84 -8.05
C VAL A 29 6.15 -3.61 -7.46
N SER A 30 7.19 -3.70 -8.28
CA SER A 30 8.58 -3.54 -7.83
C SER A 30 8.85 -2.11 -7.34
N ARG A 31 8.40 -1.10 -8.08
CA ARG A 31 8.51 0.30 -7.66
C ARG A 31 7.75 0.54 -6.35
N MET A 32 6.54 0.02 -6.23
CA MET A 32 5.76 0.18 -5.01
C MET A 32 6.39 -0.53 -3.80
N GLN A 33 6.97 -1.71 -3.98
CA GLN A 33 7.72 -2.40 -2.93
C GLN A 33 8.93 -1.57 -2.46
N GLN A 34 9.69 -0.99 -3.40
CA GLN A 34 10.80 -0.10 -3.07
C GLN A 34 10.33 1.12 -2.29
N LEU A 35 9.22 1.75 -2.70
CA LEU A 35 8.66 2.89 -2.00
C LEU A 35 8.23 2.54 -0.57
N VAL A 36 7.61 1.37 -0.36
CA VAL A 36 7.28 0.89 0.99
C VAL A 36 8.55 0.72 1.84
N LEU A 37 9.61 0.10 1.30
CA LEU A 37 10.86 -0.07 2.02
C LEU A 37 11.53 1.27 2.35
N VAL A 38 11.58 2.21 1.41
CA VAL A 38 12.11 3.56 1.62
C VAL A 38 11.34 4.28 2.72
N ALA A 39 10.01 4.21 2.68
CA ALA A 39 9.15 4.80 3.70
C ALA A 39 9.44 4.20 5.09
N MET A 40 9.48 2.87 5.21
CA MET A 40 9.83 2.20 6.47
C MET A 40 11.22 2.59 6.97
N HIS A 41 12.22 2.69 6.08
CA HIS A 41 13.58 3.07 6.46
C HIS A 41 13.64 4.50 6.99
N ARG A 42 12.95 5.44 6.33
CA ARG A 42 12.88 6.84 6.76
C ARG A 42 12.14 6.98 8.08
N MET A 43 11.08 6.20 8.29
CA MET A 43 10.34 6.18 9.56
C MET A 43 11.22 5.84 10.75
N LEU A 44 12.25 4.99 10.58
CA LEU A 44 13.16 4.67 11.68
C LEU A 44 13.92 5.89 12.24
N GLU A 45 14.05 6.97 11.48
CA GLU A 45 14.72 8.20 11.93
C GLU A 45 13.93 8.95 13.02
N TYR A 46 12.61 8.80 13.06
CA TYR A 46 11.72 9.53 13.99
C TYR A 46 10.71 8.65 14.73
N HIS A 47 10.55 7.40 14.30
CA HIS A 47 9.63 6.41 14.87
C HIS A 47 10.26 5.01 14.74
N PRO A 48 11.21 4.66 15.63
CA PRO A 48 11.95 3.39 15.55
C PRO A 48 11.08 2.17 15.89
N GLU A 49 9.88 2.36 16.41
CA GLU A 49 8.95 1.29 16.74
C GLU A 49 8.26 0.72 15.48
N PRO A 50 7.88 -0.57 15.47
CA PRO A 50 7.11 -1.17 14.40
C PRO A 50 5.85 -0.36 14.05
N ALA A 51 5.60 -0.18 12.76
CA ALA A 51 4.60 0.74 12.26
C ALA A 51 3.35 0.04 11.71
N GLU A 52 2.20 0.67 11.91
CA GLU A 52 0.92 0.21 11.38
C GLU A 52 0.84 0.52 9.87
N ALA A 53 0.12 -0.30 9.11
CA ALA A 53 0.07 -0.17 7.64
C ALA A 53 -0.40 1.22 7.15
N TRP A 54 -1.31 1.88 7.87
CA TRP A 54 -1.76 3.23 7.51
C TRP A 54 -0.71 4.31 7.81
N ALA A 55 0.16 4.10 8.81
CA ALA A 55 1.26 5.01 9.08
C ALA A 55 2.30 4.94 7.95
N ILE A 56 2.62 3.71 7.51
CA ILE A 56 3.49 3.45 6.35
C ILE A 56 2.87 4.02 5.08
N GLN A 57 1.55 3.85 4.89
CA GLN A 57 0.83 4.44 3.76
C GLN A 57 1.03 5.95 3.68
N ARG A 58 0.84 6.68 4.80
CA ARG A 58 1.00 8.14 4.80
C ARG A 58 2.40 8.58 4.40
N GLU A 59 3.43 7.83 4.80
CA GLU A 59 4.80 8.12 4.42
C GLU A 59 5.04 7.89 2.92
N VAL A 60 4.46 6.82 2.37
CA VAL A 60 4.51 6.56 0.92
C VAL A 60 3.75 7.64 0.14
N GLU A 61 2.57 8.04 0.58
CA GLU A 61 1.77 9.12 -0.03
C GLU A 61 2.51 10.47 0.02
N ALA A 62 3.21 10.75 1.12
CA ALA A 62 4.05 11.95 1.25
C ALA A 62 5.20 11.95 0.24
N HIS A 63 5.80 10.77 -0.03
CA HIS A 63 6.85 10.63 -1.05
C HIS A 63 6.30 10.75 -2.48
N LEU A 64 5.13 10.18 -2.72
CA LEU A 64 4.46 10.19 -4.03
C LEU A 64 3.74 11.51 -4.35
N GLN A 65 3.45 12.32 -3.33
CA GLN A 65 2.64 13.54 -3.42
C GLN A 65 1.20 13.29 -3.94
N HIS A 66 0.68 12.07 -3.78
CA HIS A 66 -0.71 11.73 -4.10
C HIS A 66 -1.19 10.56 -3.22
N PRO A 67 -2.52 10.43 -3.01
CA PRO A 67 -3.08 9.34 -2.22
C PRO A 67 -2.96 8.00 -2.96
N ILE A 68 -2.91 6.91 -2.20
CA ILE A 68 -2.95 5.54 -2.72
C ILE A 68 -3.96 4.69 -1.95
N SER A 69 -4.40 3.58 -2.55
CA SER A 69 -5.27 2.64 -1.83
C SER A 69 -4.50 1.95 -0.71
N GLY A 70 -5.08 1.92 0.50
CA GLY A 70 -4.53 1.13 1.61
C GLY A 70 -4.45 -0.37 1.32
N SER A 71 -5.26 -0.87 0.37
CA SER A 71 -5.14 -2.26 -0.11
C SER A 71 -3.82 -2.51 -0.84
N THR A 72 -3.30 -1.53 -1.58
CA THR A 72 -1.99 -1.58 -2.23
C THR A 72 -0.91 -1.76 -1.18
N ILE A 73 -0.89 -0.93 -0.14
CA ILE A 73 0.12 -1.01 0.94
C ILE A 73 0.09 -2.35 1.65
N ARG A 74 -1.09 -2.83 2.08
CA ARG A 74 -1.19 -4.15 2.74
C ARG A 74 -0.69 -5.29 1.86
N THR A 75 -1.01 -5.26 0.56
CA THR A 75 -0.55 -6.28 -0.38
C THR A 75 0.98 -6.22 -0.53
N ARG A 76 1.57 -5.02 -0.66
CA ARG A 76 3.03 -4.85 -0.77
C ARG A 76 3.75 -5.25 0.52
N LEU A 77 3.19 -4.96 1.68
CA LEU A 77 3.75 -5.39 2.97
C LEU A 77 3.76 -6.92 3.09
N ASN A 78 2.67 -7.60 2.75
CA ASN A 78 2.64 -9.07 2.79
C ASN A 78 3.70 -9.68 1.85
N GLU A 79 3.81 -9.18 0.61
CA GLU A 79 4.84 -9.67 -0.31
C GLU A 79 6.27 -9.38 0.18
N LEU A 80 6.50 -8.27 0.87
CA LEU A 80 7.81 -7.96 1.47
C LEU A 80 8.12 -8.87 2.66
N VAL A 81 7.10 -9.26 3.44
CA VAL A 81 7.23 -10.27 4.50
C VAL A 81 7.56 -11.63 3.91
N ASP A 82 6.86 -12.05 2.85
CA ASP A 82 7.14 -13.32 2.16
C ASP A 82 8.56 -13.37 1.58
N LYS A 83 9.11 -12.21 1.19
CA LYS A 83 10.50 -12.05 0.72
C LYS A 83 11.54 -11.94 1.84
N GLY A 84 11.13 -11.88 3.11
CA GLY A 84 12.03 -11.70 4.24
C GLY A 84 12.67 -10.31 4.33
N LEU A 85 12.06 -9.29 3.70
CA LEU A 85 12.52 -7.90 3.73
C LEU A 85 11.82 -7.08 4.83
N ALA A 86 10.64 -7.53 5.25
CA ALA A 86 9.89 -6.99 6.38
C ALA A 86 9.42 -8.14 7.28
N VAL A 87 9.03 -7.82 8.50
CA VAL A 87 8.43 -8.77 9.45
C VAL A 87 7.16 -8.18 10.04
N VAL A 88 6.23 -9.05 10.44
CA VAL A 88 5.08 -8.66 11.24
C VAL A 88 5.50 -8.75 12.72
N ALA A 89 5.87 -7.61 13.29
CA ALA A 89 6.38 -7.52 14.66
C ALA A 89 5.28 -7.68 15.72
N ASP A 90 4.04 -7.28 15.40
CA ASP A 90 2.89 -7.40 16.28
C ASP A 90 1.65 -7.69 15.43
N ARG A 91 0.92 -8.78 15.71
CA ARG A 91 -0.33 -9.16 15.02
C ARG A 91 -1.59 -8.73 15.77
N ASP A 92 -1.44 -8.43 17.05
CA ASP A 92 -2.54 -8.21 17.98
C ASP A 92 -2.54 -6.79 18.57
N GLY A 93 -1.69 -5.92 18.02
CA GLY A 93 -1.65 -4.49 18.32
C GLY A 93 -3.01 -3.84 18.15
N GLN A 94 -3.24 -2.77 18.91
CA GLN A 94 -4.45 -1.97 18.83
C GLN A 94 -4.12 -0.62 18.19
N SER A 95 -4.94 -0.23 17.21
CA SER A 95 -4.91 1.11 16.64
C SER A 95 -5.38 2.14 17.67
N SER A 96 -5.17 3.43 17.38
CA SER A 96 -5.74 4.53 18.17
C SER A 96 -7.28 4.50 18.28
N THR A 97 -7.95 3.77 17.39
CA THR A 97 -9.41 3.57 17.39
C THR A 97 -9.85 2.27 18.08
N GLY A 98 -8.91 1.54 18.70
CA GLY A 98 -9.20 0.31 19.45
C GLY A 98 -9.45 -0.93 18.58
N HIS A 99 -9.16 -0.86 17.28
CA HIS A 99 -9.27 -2.00 16.38
C HIS A 99 -7.94 -2.74 16.30
N ARG A 100 -8.00 -4.07 16.19
CA ARG A 100 -6.80 -4.89 15.98
C ARG A 100 -6.13 -4.51 14.67
N CYS A 101 -4.81 -4.30 14.72
CA CYS A 101 -3.99 -3.99 13.56
C CYS A 101 -2.60 -4.61 13.69
N ALA A 102 -2.07 -5.08 12.56
CA ALA A 102 -0.69 -5.55 12.49
C ALA A 102 0.29 -4.36 12.44
N ARG A 103 1.45 -4.54 13.08
CA ARG A 103 2.61 -3.64 12.99
C ARG A 103 3.76 -4.34 12.30
N TYR A 104 4.44 -3.59 11.44
CA TYR A 104 5.48 -4.08 10.55
C TYR A 104 6.80 -3.41 10.86
N ALA A 105 7.89 -4.16 10.76
CA ALA A 105 9.25 -3.65 10.88
C ALA A 105 10.10 -4.14 9.69
N LEU A 106 11.23 -3.49 9.43
CA LEU A 106 12.23 -4.02 8.48
C LEU A 106 12.83 -5.30 9.05
N ALA A 107 13.15 -6.29 8.21
CA ALA A 107 13.68 -7.56 8.71
C ALA A 107 15.03 -7.42 9.45
N GLU A 108 15.82 -6.38 9.13
CA GLU A 108 17.06 -6.07 9.86
C GLU A 108 16.81 -5.56 11.29
N TYR A 109 15.58 -5.15 11.61
CA TYR A 109 15.18 -4.72 12.94
C TYR A 109 15.34 -5.84 13.98
N GLU A 110 15.03 -7.10 13.62
CA GLU A 110 15.19 -8.25 14.53
C GLU A 110 16.66 -8.61 14.82
N LYS A 111 17.62 -8.10 14.03
CA LYS A 111 19.05 -8.33 14.32
C LYS A 111 19.61 -7.37 15.38
N ALA A 112 18.90 -6.29 15.68
CA ALA A 112 19.33 -5.23 16.58
C ALA A 112 18.62 -5.22 17.94
N ALA A 113 17.57 -6.04 18.11
CA ALA A 113 16.80 -6.23 19.34
C ALA A 113 17.24 -7.50 20.09
#